data_AF-A0A352AE30-F1
#
_entry.id   AF-A0A352AE30-F1
#
_cell.length_a   1.000
_cell.length_b   1.000
_cell.length_c   1.000
_cell.angle_alpha   90.00
_cell.angle_beta   90.00
_cell.angle_gamma   90.00
#
_symmetry.space_group_name_H-M   'P 1'
#
loop_
_entity.id
_entity.type
_entity.pdbx_description
1 polymer ?
#
loop_
_entity_poly.entity_id
_entity_poly.type
_entity_poly.pdbx_seq_one_letter_code
_entity_poly.pdbx_strand_id
1 'polypeptide(L)'
;MTSTRLHFKCLFFLLSLTQVMLYGIVALVASSPTLAQSIVPATDGTGTVVTTNGGSLDISGGTLSGDGANLFHSFDQFGLSSGEIANFLSNPQIQNILGRVVGGDPSIINGLIQVTGGNSNLFLMNPAGIVFGLGASLNVPAAFTATTANGIGFGDNWFNAFG
;
A
#
# COMPACT_ATOMS: atom_id res chain seq x y z
N MET A 1 51.65 -22.89 46.80
CA MET A 1 51.84 -22.29 45.45
C MET A 1 51.55 -23.41 44.46
N THR A 2 50.58 -23.44 43.56
CA THR A 2 49.71 -22.46 42.89
C THR A 2 48.66 -23.30 42.14
N SER A 3 47.44 -23.47 42.67
CA SER A 3 46.38 -24.20 41.96
C SER A 3 45.00 -23.60 42.24
N THR A 4 44.84 -22.34 41.84
CA THR A 4 43.55 -21.62 41.91
C THR A 4 43.32 -20.72 40.69
N ARG A 5 44.34 -20.56 39.83
CA ARG A 5 44.28 -19.64 38.69
C ARG A 5 43.62 -20.23 37.43
N LEU A 6 43.42 -21.55 37.35
CA LEU A 6 42.86 -22.20 36.16
C LEU A 6 41.31 -22.24 36.16
N HIS A 7 40.69 -22.43 37.33
CA HIS A 7 39.23 -22.43 37.44
C HIS A 7 38.60 -21.05 37.16
N PHE A 8 39.30 -19.97 37.49
CA PHE A 8 38.79 -18.61 37.32
C PHE A 8 38.73 -18.17 35.84
N LYS A 9 39.68 -18.63 35.01
CA LYS A 9 39.70 -18.30 33.57
C LYS A 9 38.61 -19.00 32.77
N CYS A 10 38.24 -20.24 33.13
CA CYS A 10 37.16 -20.97 32.46
C CYS A 10 35.79 -20.35 32.78
N LEU A 11 35.58 -19.94 34.04
CA LEU A 11 34.35 -19.30 34.48
C LEU A 11 34.11 -17.93 33.79
N PHE A 12 35.15 -17.11 33.60
CA PHE A 12 35.03 -15.83 32.88
C PHE A 12 34.74 -16.00 31.38
N PHE A 13 35.27 -17.03 30.73
CA PHE A 13 35.05 -17.28 29.30
C PHE A 13 33.65 -17.85 29.02
N LEU A 14 33.11 -18.64 29.94
CA LEU A 14 31.73 -19.15 29.87
C LEU A 14 30.69 -18.04 30.13
N LEU A 15 30.99 -17.07 30.98
CA LEU A 15 30.12 -15.90 31.22
C LEU A 15 30.06 -14.91 30.05
N SER A 16 31.13 -14.78 29.26
CA SER A 16 31.12 -13.87 28.09
C SER A 16 30.36 -14.45 26.88
N LEU A 17 30.34 -15.78 26.71
CA LEU A 17 29.59 -16.43 25.63
C LEU A 17 28.07 -16.37 25.83
N THR A 18 27.60 -16.42 27.07
CA THR A 18 26.15 -16.33 27.39
C THR A 18 25.62 -14.91 27.20
N GLN A 19 26.43 -13.88 27.46
CA GLN A 19 26.06 -12.48 27.22
C GLN A 19 25.89 -12.15 25.73
N VAL A 20 26.76 -12.67 24.86
CA VAL A 20 26.65 -12.46 23.40
C VAL A 20 25.43 -13.16 22.81
N MET A 21 25.10 -14.36 23.29
CA MET A 21 23.87 -15.08 22.90
C MET A 21 22.60 -14.34 23.35
N LEU A 22 22.62 -13.69 24.52
CA LEU A 22 21.46 -12.95 25.03
C LEU A 22 21.16 -11.68 24.20
N TYR A 23 22.19 -10.95 23.75
CA TYR A 23 22.01 -9.78 22.87
C TYR A 23 21.60 -10.16 21.44
N GLY A 24 22.10 -11.29 20.91
CA GLY A 24 21.70 -11.79 19.57
C GLY A 24 20.24 -12.24 19.50
N ILE A 25 19.70 -12.81 20.58
CA ILE A 25 18.29 -13.23 20.66
C ILE A 25 17.35 -12.03 20.83
N VAL A 26 17.76 -10.99 21.57
CA VAL A 26 16.95 -9.76 21.75
C VAL A 26 16.83 -8.94 20.45
N ALA A 27 17.82 -8.98 19.56
CA ALA A 27 17.75 -8.30 18.26
C ALA A 27 16.77 -8.98 17.27
N LEU A 28 16.41 -10.25 17.50
CA LEU A 28 15.52 -11.01 16.61
C LEU A 28 14.02 -10.78 16.88
N VAL A 29 13.67 -10.13 17.99
CA VAL A 29 12.27 -9.94 18.45
C VAL A 29 11.79 -8.48 18.34
N ALA A 30 12.59 -7.59 17.77
CA ALA A 30 12.18 -6.22 17.48
C ALA A 30 11.52 -6.09 16.10
N SER A 31 10.60 -6.97 15.76
CA SER A 31 9.66 -6.75 14.65
C SER A 31 8.52 -5.88 15.18
N SER A 32 8.61 -4.58 14.98
CA SER A 32 7.44 -3.70 15.18
C SER A 32 6.30 -4.22 14.29
N PRO A 33 5.07 -4.37 14.81
CA PRO A 33 3.94 -4.71 13.96
C PRO A 33 3.82 -3.63 12.88
N THR A 34 4.00 -4.01 11.62
CA THR A 34 3.69 -3.13 10.50
C THR A 34 2.17 -2.99 10.48
N LEU A 35 1.65 -1.78 10.69
CA LEU A 35 0.24 -1.54 10.45
C LEU A 35 -0.02 -1.81 8.96
N ALA A 36 -0.82 -2.82 8.67
CA ALA A 36 -1.41 -3.01 7.35
C ALA A 36 -2.21 -1.75 7.04
N GLN A 37 -1.86 -1.02 5.97
CA GLN A 37 -2.73 0.03 5.48
C GLN A 37 -3.84 -0.62 4.66
N SER A 38 -5.08 -0.39 5.07
CA SER A 38 -6.28 -0.87 4.39
C SER A 38 -6.66 0.05 3.23
N ILE A 39 -7.55 -0.43 2.36
CA ILE A 39 -8.26 0.41 1.40
C ILE A 39 -9.64 0.73 1.98
N VAL A 40 -9.91 2.00 2.21
CA VAL A 40 -11.16 2.50 2.78
C VAL A 40 -11.79 3.48 1.78
N PRO A 41 -12.98 3.19 1.23
CA PRO A 41 -13.70 4.13 0.37
C PRO A 41 -14.03 5.43 1.11
N ALA A 42 -13.95 6.57 0.42
CA ALA A 42 -14.40 7.84 0.96
C ALA A 42 -15.93 7.93 0.98
N THR A 43 -16.49 8.58 2.00
CA THR A 43 -17.93 8.84 2.10
C THR A 43 -18.29 10.20 1.50
N ASP A 44 -17.95 10.41 0.23
CA ASP A 44 -18.05 11.72 -0.46
C ASP A 44 -19.03 11.73 -1.65
N GLY A 45 -19.82 10.66 -1.80
CA GLY A 45 -20.78 10.51 -2.89
C GLY A 45 -20.21 9.93 -4.19
N THR A 46 -18.89 9.69 -4.28
CA THR A 46 -18.28 9.03 -5.45
C THR A 46 -18.79 7.58 -5.64
N GLY A 47 -19.28 6.96 -4.57
CA GLY A 47 -19.89 5.62 -4.63
C GLY A 47 -18.88 4.49 -4.82
N THR A 48 -17.63 4.69 -4.38
CA THR A 48 -16.59 3.64 -4.44
C THR A 48 -16.95 2.51 -3.47
N VAL A 49 -16.81 1.27 -3.93
CA VAL A 49 -17.09 0.07 -3.14
C VAL A 49 -15.84 -0.81 -3.14
N VAL A 50 -15.45 -1.29 -1.96
CA VAL A 50 -14.34 -2.23 -1.79
C VAL A 50 -14.88 -3.50 -1.17
N THR A 51 -14.70 -4.63 -1.85
CA THR A 51 -15.12 -5.95 -1.37
C THR A 51 -13.93 -6.90 -1.29
N THR A 52 -13.77 -7.58 -0.16
CA THR A 52 -12.71 -8.57 0.02
C THR A 52 -13.10 -9.92 -0.59
N ASN A 53 -12.25 -10.46 -1.45
CA ASN A 53 -12.41 -11.77 -2.08
C ASN A 53 -11.07 -12.53 -2.07
N GLY A 54 -10.90 -13.45 -1.10
CA GLY A 54 -9.77 -14.38 -1.08
C GLY A 54 -8.38 -13.74 -1.07
N GLY A 55 -8.22 -12.55 -0.47
CA GLY A 55 -6.96 -11.78 -0.44
C GLY A 55 -6.87 -10.66 -1.49
N SER A 56 -7.83 -10.61 -2.42
CA SER A 56 -8.07 -9.46 -3.29
C SER A 56 -9.05 -8.49 -2.64
N LEU A 57 -8.78 -7.20 -2.79
CA LEU A 57 -9.67 -6.08 -2.51
C LEU A 57 -10.19 -5.61 -3.87
N ASP A 58 -11.38 -6.11 -4.23
CA ASP A 58 -12.02 -5.75 -5.49
C ASP A 58 -12.68 -4.37 -5.34
N ILE A 59 -12.25 -3.43 -6.17
CA ILE A 59 -12.66 -2.03 -6.20
C ILE A 59 -13.66 -1.87 -7.34
N SER A 60 -14.89 -1.51 -7.01
CA SER A 60 -16.01 -1.38 -7.93
C SER A 60 -16.89 -0.17 -7.57
N GLY A 61 -18.06 -0.06 -8.21
CA GLY A 61 -18.90 1.13 -8.11
C GLY A 61 -18.19 2.32 -8.75
N GLY A 62 -18.14 3.44 -8.05
CA GLY A 62 -17.56 4.68 -8.55
C GLY A 62 -18.55 5.52 -9.36
N THR A 63 -18.06 6.64 -9.87
CA THR A 63 -18.84 7.58 -10.68
C THR A 63 -18.30 7.59 -12.10
N LEU A 64 -19.18 7.52 -13.09
CA LEU A 64 -18.79 7.62 -14.50
C LEU A 64 -18.84 9.08 -14.98
N SER A 65 -17.94 9.46 -15.88
CA SER A 65 -18.11 10.68 -16.67
C SER A 65 -19.36 10.59 -17.57
N GLY A 66 -19.83 11.74 -18.05
CA GLY A 66 -21.04 11.80 -18.89
C GLY A 66 -20.96 10.99 -20.19
N ASP A 67 -19.75 10.77 -20.72
CA ASP A 67 -19.48 9.92 -21.89
C ASP A 67 -19.17 8.46 -21.52
N GLY A 68 -19.09 8.13 -20.22
CA GLY A 68 -18.77 6.79 -19.71
C GLY A 68 -17.30 6.37 -19.83
N ALA A 69 -16.41 7.20 -20.37
CA ALA A 69 -15.02 6.83 -20.64
C ALA A 69 -14.12 6.89 -19.40
N ASN A 70 -14.49 7.66 -18.38
CA ASN A 70 -13.72 7.84 -17.15
C ASN A 70 -14.52 7.30 -15.95
N LEU A 71 -13.89 6.44 -15.16
CA LEU A 71 -14.43 5.93 -13.91
C LEU A 71 -13.66 6.52 -12.73
N PHE A 72 -14.36 7.23 -11.86
CA PHE A 72 -13.79 7.92 -10.70
C PHE A 72 -14.03 7.13 -9.42
N HIS A 73 -12.97 6.98 -8.63
CA HIS A 73 -12.96 6.41 -7.29
C HIS A 73 -12.36 7.38 -6.29
N SER A 74 -12.84 7.32 -5.05
CA SER A 74 -12.38 8.14 -3.94
C SER A 74 -12.19 7.28 -2.69
N PHE A 75 -11.06 7.47 -2.03
CA PHE A 75 -10.63 6.68 -0.88
C PHE A 75 -10.25 7.61 0.27
N ASP A 76 -10.65 7.26 1.49
CA ASP A 76 -10.07 7.88 2.68
C ASP A 76 -8.65 7.33 2.89
N GLN A 77 -8.46 6.02 2.71
CA GLN A 77 -7.16 5.36 2.81
C GLN A 77 -6.95 4.44 1.61
N PHE A 78 -5.73 4.42 1.09
CA PHE A 78 -5.34 3.49 0.04
C PHE A 78 -3.92 3.00 0.32
N GLY A 79 -3.81 1.79 0.85
CA GLY A 79 -2.54 1.10 1.02
C GLY A 79 -2.68 -0.40 0.79
N LEU A 80 -1.55 -1.08 0.67
CA LEU A 80 -1.49 -2.52 0.49
C LEU A 80 -0.34 -3.11 1.30
N SER A 81 -0.63 -4.18 2.02
CA SER A 81 0.35 -5.07 2.63
C SER A 81 0.88 -6.08 1.61
N SER A 82 2.00 -6.72 1.94
CA SER A 82 2.56 -7.78 1.10
C SER A 82 1.55 -8.93 0.93
N GLY A 83 1.31 -9.33 -0.31
CA GLY A 83 0.36 -10.38 -0.67
C GLY A 83 -1.08 -9.92 -0.86
N GLU A 84 -1.41 -8.67 -0.49
CA GLU A 84 -2.71 -8.07 -0.82
C GLU A 84 -2.75 -7.61 -2.27
N ILE A 85 -3.94 -7.66 -2.86
CA ILE A 85 -4.19 -7.24 -4.24
C ILE A 85 -5.26 -6.15 -4.23
N ALA A 86 -4.97 -4.95 -4.75
CA ALA A 86 -6.00 -3.99 -5.13
C ALA A 86 -6.42 -4.26 -6.57
N ASN A 87 -7.65 -4.70 -6.79
CA ASN A 87 -8.16 -5.02 -8.11
C ASN A 87 -9.22 -4.02 -8.55
N PHE A 88 -8.86 -3.10 -9.44
CA PHE A 88 -9.82 -2.19 -10.06
C PHE A 88 -10.62 -2.93 -11.13
N LEU A 89 -11.93 -3.07 -10.89
CA LEU A 89 -12.84 -3.68 -11.84
C LEU A 89 -13.23 -2.67 -12.92
N SER A 90 -12.89 -3.01 -14.16
CA SER A 90 -13.17 -2.21 -15.35
C SER A 90 -14.11 -2.94 -16.32
N ASN A 91 -14.37 -2.30 -17.46
CA ASN A 91 -15.02 -2.89 -18.62
C ASN A 91 -14.43 -2.29 -19.92
N PRO A 92 -14.74 -2.83 -21.11
CA PRO A 92 -14.18 -2.35 -22.36
C PRO A 92 -14.55 -0.90 -22.76
N GLN A 93 -15.55 -0.28 -22.14
CA GLN A 93 -15.94 1.11 -22.41
C GLN A 93 -15.13 2.11 -21.58
N ILE A 94 -14.57 1.70 -20.45
CA ILE A 94 -13.77 2.56 -19.58
C ILE A 94 -12.36 2.67 -20.17
N GLN A 95 -11.97 3.91 -20.47
CA GLN A 95 -10.62 4.23 -20.95
C GLN A 95 -9.70 4.58 -19.79
N ASN A 96 -10.20 5.28 -18.77
CA ASN A 96 -9.42 5.74 -17.63
C ASN A 96 -10.13 5.41 -16.32
N ILE A 97 -9.38 4.89 -15.37
CA ILE A 97 -9.78 4.75 -13.97
C ILE A 97 -8.97 5.77 -13.17
N LEU A 98 -9.64 6.58 -12.36
CA LEU A 98 -9.02 7.65 -11.58
C LEU A 98 -9.36 7.44 -10.11
N GLY A 99 -8.36 7.08 -9.31
CA GLY A 99 -8.46 6.99 -7.86
C GLY A 99 -7.83 8.21 -7.19
N ARG A 100 -8.55 8.85 -6.26
CA ARG A 100 -8.00 9.86 -5.36
C ARG A 100 -8.02 9.37 -3.91
N VAL A 101 -7.03 9.80 -3.13
CA VAL A 101 -6.99 9.64 -1.67
C VAL A 101 -7.21 10.98 -1.00
N VAL A 102 -8.19 11.04 -0.09
CA VAL A 102 -8.64 12.28 0.57
C VAL A 102 -8.52 12.24 2.10
N GLY A 103 -8.09 11.13 2.70
CA GLY A 103 -7.99 11.02 4.16
C GLY A 103 -6.72 11.63 4.76
N GLY A 104 -5.77 12.10 3.95
CA GLY A 104 -4.58 12.82 4.40
C GLY A 104 -3.38 11.96 4.80
N ASP A 105 -3.50 10.63 4.76
CA ASP A 105 -2.40 9.70 5.00
C ASP A 105 -1.70 9.30 3.68
N PRO A 106 -0.37 9.08 3.69
CA PRO A 106 0.35 8.60 2.52
C PRO A 106 -0.05 7.16 2.17
N SER A 107 0.00 6.82 0.88
CA SER A 107 -0.25 5.47 0.38
C SER A 107 1.03 4.64 0.43
N ILE A 108 1.07 3.60 1.26
CA ILE A 108 2.15 2.62 1.33
C ILE A 108 1.70 1.35 0.61
N ILE A 109 2.36 1.05 -0.51
CA ILE A 109 2.03 -0.06 -1.40
C ILE A 109 3.12 -1.12 -1.31
N ASN A 110 2.84 -2.24 -0.65
CA ASN A 110 3.71 -3.42 -0.61
C ASN A 110 3.09 -4.63 -1.32
N GLY A 111 1.95 -4.45 -1.99
CA GLY A 111 1.19 -5.50 -2.68
C GLY A 111 1.03 -5.27 -4.18
N LEU A 112 0.09 -5.99 -4.79
CA LEU A 112 -0.20 -5.89 -6.22
C LEU A 112 -1.34 -4.89 -6.48
N ILE A 113 -1.12 -3.93 -7.37
CA ILE A 113 -2.22 -3.15 -7.97
C ILE A 113 -2.50 -3.73 -9.36
N GLN A 114 -3.75 -4.08 -9.61
CA GLN A 114 -4.18 -4.63 -10.89
C GLN A 114 -5.46 -3.99 -11.41
N VAL A 115 -5.67 -4.08 -12.73
CA VAL A 115 -6.93 -3.74 -13.40
C VAL A 115 -7.41 -4.96 -14.16
N THR A 116 -8.69 -5.32 -13.99
CA THR A 116 -9.31 -6.45 -14.70
C THR A 116 -10.60 -6.03 -15.41
N GLY A 117 -11.05 -6.83 -16.38
CA GLY A 117 -12.31 -6.60 -17.11
C GLY A 117 -12.25 -5.59 -18.27
N GLY A 118 -11.16 -4.84 -18.43
CA GLY A 118 -10.97 -3.86 -19.51
C GLY A 118 -9.50 -3.57 -19.79
N ASN A 119 -9.24 -2.70 -20.77
CA ASN A 119 -7.90 -2.21 -21.14
C ASN A 119 -7.75 -0.72 -20.78
N SER A 120 -7.95 -0.39 -19.51
CA SER A 120 -8.03 0.99 -19.03
C SER A 120 -6.70 1.47 -18.46
N ASN A 121 -6.40 2.75 -18.65
CA ASN A 121 -5.34 3.44 -17.91
C ASN A 121 -5.74 3.59 -16.44
N LEU A 122 -4.77 3.60 -15.53
CA LEU A 122 -4.99 3.83 -14.11
C LEU A 122 -4.21 5.05 -13.64
N PHE A 123 -4.93 6.02 -13.07
CA PHE A 123 -4.40 7.21 -12.43
C PHE A 123 -4.66 7.14 -10.94
N LEU A 124 -3.61 7.21 -10.12
CA LEU A 124 -3.71 7.28 -8.67
C LEU A 124 -3.13 8.61 -8.16
N MET A 125 -3.93 9.31 -7.38
CA MET A 125 -3.57 10.60 -6.78
C MET A 125 -3.65 10.53 -5.27
N ASN A 126 -2.54 10.85 -4.59
CA ASN A 126 -2.53 11.06 -3.15
C ASN A 126 -1.57 12.22 -2.81
N PRO A 127 -2.10 13.41 -2.45
CA PRO A 127 -1.27 14.54 -2.06
C PRO A 127 -0.35 14.30 -0.86
N ALA A 128 -0.72 13.39 0.05
CA ALA A 128 0.10 13.04 1.21
C ALA A 128 1.33 12.18 0.84
N GLY A 129 1.39 11.66 -0.38
CA GLY A 129 2.50 10.86 -0.89
C GLY A 129 2.09 9.44 -1.26
N ILE A 130 2.90 8.82 -2.14
CA ILE A 130 2.76 7.42 -2.53
C ILE A 130 4.14 6.77 -2.45
N VAL A 131 4.25 5.67 -1.72
CA VAL A 131 5.48 4.90 -1.54
C VAL A 131 5.24 3.47 -2.01
N PHE A 132 5.96 3.06 -3.06
CA PHE A 132 6.03 1.67 -3.48
C PHE A 132 7.18 0.99 -2.74
N GLY A 133 6.85 0.08 -1.83
CA GLY A 133 7.81 -0.65 -1.01
C GLY A 133 8.18 -2.01 -1.57
N LEU A 134 8.80 -2.83 -0.73
CA LEU A 134 9.26 -4.17 -1.10
C LEU A 134 8.05 -5.08 -1.33
N GLY A 135 7.96 -5.69 -2.51
CA GLY A 135 6.83 -6.55 -2.90
C GLY A 135 5.74 -5.83 -3.70
N ALA A 136 5.87 -4.52 -3.89
CA ALA A 136 4.98 -3.78 -4.77
C ALA A 136 5.09 -4.28 -6.21
N SER A 137 3.95 -4.52 -6.84
CA SER A 137 3.88 -4.90 -8.25
C SER A 137 2.67 -4.28 -8.93
N LEU A 138 2.76 -4.13 -10.25
CA LEU A 138 1.70 -3.57 -11.08
C LEU A 138 1.34 -4.59 -12.16
N ASN A 139 0.05 -4.90 -12.29
CA ASN A 139 -0.52 -5.66 -13.39
C ASN A 139 -1.66 -4.84 -14.03
N VAL A 140 -1.25 -3.82 -14.79
CA VAL A 140 -2.15 -2.86 -15.43
C VAL A 140 -2.02 -3.04 -16.95
N PRO A 141 -3.12 -3.22 -17.70
CA PRO A 141 -3.08 -3.56 -19.12
C PRO A 141 -2.72 -2.37 -20.03
N ALA A 142 -2.87 -1.13 -19.52
CA ALA A 142 -2.51 0.10 -20.21
C ALA A 142 -1.60 0.99 -19.33
N ALA A 143 -1.66 2.32 -19.46
CA ALA A 143 -0.77 3.22 -18.73
C ALA A 143 -1.09 3.26 -17.23
N PHE A 144 -0.04 3.43 -16.42
CA PHE A 144 -0.15 3.71 -14.99
C PHE A 144 0.48 5.07 -14.67
N THR A 145 -0.25 5.90 -13.94
CA THR A 145 0.22 7.20 -13.44
C THR A 145 -0.04 7.29 -11.94
N ALA A 146 0.98 7.68 -11.19
CA ALA A 146 0.87 8.01 -9.77
C ALA A 146 1.33 9.46 -9.55
N THR A 147 0.58 10.24 -8.78
CA THR A 147 0.89 11.66 -8.55
C THR A 147 0.57 12.09 -7.13
N THR A 148 1.34 13.06 -6.63
CA THR A 148 1.08 13.78 -5.37
C THR A 148 0.46 15.15 -5.62
N ALA A 149 -0.01 15.43 -6.83
CA ALA A 149 -0.75 16.65 -7.14
C ALA A 149 -2.07 16.71 -6.36
N ASN A 150 -2.61 17.91 -6.19
CA ASN A 150 -3.91 18.13 -5.54
C ASN A 150 -5.10 17.96 -6.49
N GLY A 151 -4.85 17.71 -7.77
CA GLY A 151 -5.90 17.48 -8.76
C GLY A 151 -5.35 16.99 -10.10
N ILE A 152 -6.23 16.39 -10.91
CA ILE A 152 -5.97 15.99 -12.30
C ILE A 152 -6.91 16.79 -13.21
N GLY A 153 -6.35 17.52 -14.17
CA GLY A 153 -7.10 18.35 -15.11
C GLY A 153 -7.51 17.60 -16.39
N PHE A 154 -8.72 17.86 -16.86
CA PHE A 154 -9.29 17.33 -18.11
C PHE A 154 -9.99 18.46 -18.89
N GLY A 155 -9.26 19.11 -19.78
CA GLY A 155 -9.75 20.34 -20.44
C GLY A 155 -10.01 21.42 -19.39
N ASP A 156 -11.24 21.94 -19.35
CA ASP A 156 -11.66 22.97 -18.37
C ASP A 156 -12.11 22.39 -17.01
N ASN A 157 -12.15 21.06 -16.86
CA ASN A 157 -12.61 20.39 -15.64
C ASN A 157 -11.46 19.85 -14.79
N TRP A 158 -11.70 19.65 -13.50
CA TRP A 158 -10.72 19.17 -12.54
C TRP A 158 -11.28 18.05 -11.66
N PHE A 159 -10.49 17.00 -11.47
CA PHE A 159 -10.71 16.00 -10.44
C PHE A 159 -9.79 16.29 -9.26
N ASN A 160 -10.30 16.98 -8.24
CA ASN A 160 -9.51 17.45 -7.09
C ASN A 160 -9.43 16.39 -5.98
N ALA A 161 -8.32 16.36 -5.25
CA ALA A 161 -8.18 15.60 -4.01
C ALA A 161 -8.88 16.30 -2.83
N PHE A 162 -8.79 17.64 -2.79
CA PHE A 162 -9.39 18.49 -1.77
C PHE A 162 -9.96 19.74 -2.43
N GLY A 163 -11.08 20.28 -1.92
CA GLY A 163 -11.70 21.51 -2.41
C GLY A 163 -13.14 21.32 -2.85
#